data_AF-A0A7W1ZVD7-F1
#
_entry.id   AF-A0A7W1ZVD7-F1
#
_cell.length_a   1.000
_cell.length_b   1.000
_cell.length_c   1.000
_cell.angle_alpha   90.00
_cell.angle_beta   90.00
_cell.angle_gamma   90.00
#
_symmetry.space_group_name_H-M   'P 1'
#
loop_
_entity.id
_entity.type
_entity.pdbx_description
1 polymer ?
#
loop_
_entity_poly.entity_id
_entity_poly.type
_entity_poly.pdbx_seq_one_letter_code
_entity_poly.pdbx_strand_id
1 'polypeptide(L)'
;MATSLLKTRKNKFIFSGCWGLWTIVQYTMLQNFDIDWKIAAADSVFSNALLAGASMLVINSLAYYRPEKRKYLYLLAWCSVLSILWVTIFRYGMLSVFHGNTAYMNFLDKSMAIRLDIAFLITGCASITSMLW
;
A
#
# COMPACT_ATOMS: atom_id res chain seq x y z
N MET A 1 -24.78 15.22 1.98
CA MET A 1 -23.66 14.95 2.92
C MET A 1 -22.97 13.70 2.41
N ALA A 2 -21.81 13.81 1.76
CA ALA A 2 -21.10 12.67 1.17
C ALA A 2 -20.75 11.68 2.30
N THR A 3 -21.34 10.48 2.28
CA THR A 3 -21.06 9.47 3.30
C THR A 3 -19.69 8.88 3.01
N SER A 4 -18.72 9.16 3.88
CA SER A 4 -17.39 8.54 3.88
C SER A 4 -17.49 7.02 3.68
N LEU A 5 -16.77 6.50 2.67
CA LEU A 5 -16.75 5.09 2.26
C LEU A 5 -16.43 4.11 3.41
N LEU A 6 -15.82 4.60 4.50
CA LEU A 6 -15.44 3.81 5.68
C LEU A 6 -16.44 3.90 6.85
N LYS A 7 -17.55 4.64 6.73
CA LYS A 7 -18.50 4.83 7.83
C LYS A 7 -19.36 3.58 8.09
N THR A 8 -19.60 2.76 7.07
CA THR A 8 -20.45 1.57 7.15
C THR A 8 -19.63 0.32 7.49
N ARG A 9 -20.05 -0.42 8.53
CA ARG A 9 -19.41 -1.67 9.01
C ARG A 9 -19.17 -2.68 7.88
N LYS A 10 -20.12 -2.80 6.93
CA LYS A 10 -20.03 -3.70 5.78
C LYS A 10 -18.85 -3.38 4.84
N ASN A 11 -18.57 -2.11 4.57
CA ASN A 11 -17.43 -1.71 3.73
C ASN A 11 -16.09 -2.02 4.40
N LYS A 12 -15.99 -1.92 5.73
CA LYS A 12 -14.77 -2.31 6.47
C LYS A 12 -14.46 -3.80 6.34
N PHE A 13 -15.48 -4.66 6.32
CA PHE A 13 -15.30 -6.10 6.10
C PHE A 13 -14.85 -6.42 4.68
N ILE A 14 -15.46 -5.80 3.65
CA ILE A 14 -15.06 -6.00 2.25
C ILE A 14 -13.61 -5.53 2.05
N PHE A 15 -13.26 -4.38 2.61
CA PHE A 15 -11.90 -3.87 2.61
C PHE A 15 -10.97 -4.89 3.30
N SER A 16 -11.20 -5.24 4.56
CA SER A 16 -10.35 -6.21 5.27
C SER A 16 -10.21 -7.56 4.55
N GLY A 17 -11.26 -8.05 3.89
CA GLY A 17 -11.22 -9.29 3.11
C GLY A 17 -10.34 -9.19 1.87
N CYS A 18 -10.45 -8.08 1.11
CA CYS A 18 -9.61 -7.82 -0.05
C CYS A 18 -8.12 -7.68 0.34
N TRP A 19 -7.85 -7.02 1.46
CA TRP A 19 -6.50 -6.90 2.03
C TRP A 19 -5.95 -8.25 2.52
N GLY A 20 -6.80 -9.09 3.11
CA GLY A 20 -6.43 -10.46 3.49
C GLY A 20 -6.02 -11.30 2.28
N LEU A 21 -6.82 -11.26 1.21
CA LEU A 21 -6.51 -11.94 -0.05
C LEU A 21 -5.16 -11.47 -0.63
N TRP A 22 -4.89 -10.16 -0.60
CA TRP A 22 -3.64 -9.59 -1.08
C TRP A 22 -2.42 -10.07 -0.27
N THR A 23 -2.57 -10.18 1.06
CA THR A 23 -1.53 -10.77 1.93
C THR A 23 -1.20 -12.20 1.52
N ILE A 24 -2.23 -13.01 1.21
CA ILE A 24 -2.05 -14.41 0.82
C ILE A 24 -1.30 -14.50 -0.51
N VAL A 25 -1.64 -13.67 -1.49
CA VAL A 25 -0.95 -13.62 -2.80
C VAL A 25 0.51 -13.20 -2.63
N GLN A 26 0.79 -12.21 -1.79
CA GLN A 26 2.16 -11.78 -1.54
C GLN A 26 2.96 -12.88 -0.83
N TYR A 27 2.35 -13.55 0.16
CA TYR A 27 2.98 -14.67 0.86
C TYR A 27 3.33 -15.83 -0.09
N THR A 28 2.40 -16.24 -0.96
CA THR A 28 2.65 -17.33 -1.91
C THR A 28 3.71 -16.95 -2.93
N MET A 29 3.75 -15.69 -3.40
CA MET A 29 4.83 -15.18 -4.25
C MET A 29 6.19 -15.35 -3.55
N LEU A 30 6.33 -14.94 -2.29
CA LEU A 30 7.61 -15.06 -1.57
C LEU A 30 8.02 -16.52 -1.29
N GLN A 31 7.05 -17.41 -1.06
CA GLN A 31 7.32 -18.85 -0.91
C GLN A 31 7.87 -19.48 -2.21
N ASN A 32 7.41 -19.04 -3.38
CA ASN A 32 7.94 -19.52 -4.67
C ASN A 32 9.39 -19.07 -4.93
N PHE A 33 9.89 -18.06 -4.21
CA PHE A 33 11.26 -17.59 -4.30
C PHE A 33 12.22 -18.27 -3.29
N ASP A 34 11.78 -19.36 -2.64
CA ASP A 34 12.57 -20.14 -1.66
C ASP A 34 13.04 -19.31 -0.45
N ILE A 35 12.28 -18.26 -0.10
CA ILE A 35 12.56 -17.39 1.04
C ILE A 35 11.99 -18.03 2.32
N ASP A 36 12.75 -17.92 3.43
CA ASP A 36 12.32 -18.42 4.74
C ASP A 36 10.90 -17.93 5.10
N TRP A 37 10.07 -18.85 5.58
CA TRP A 37 8.66 -18.61 5.87
C TRP A 37 8.43 -17.50 6.91
N LYS A 38 9.34 -17.29 7.86
CA LYS A 38 9.25 -16.21 8.85
C LYS A 38 9.44 -14.85 8.19
N ILE A 39 10.40 -14.76 7.27
CA ILE A 39 10.72 -13.55 6.51
C ILE A 39 9.58 -13.23 5.55
N ALA A 40 9.05 -14.24 4.87
CA ALA A 40 7.92 -14.09 3.96
C ALA A 40 6.64 -13.60 4.64
N ALA A 41 6.34 -14.14 5.83
CA ALA A 41 5.19 -13.70 6.63
C ALA A 41 5.37 -12.26 7.14
N ALA A 42 6.56 -11.92 7.66
CA ALA A 42 6.86 -10.58 8.15
C ALA A 42 6.80 -9.52 7.03
N ASP A 43 7.38 -9.80 5.87
CA ASP A 43 7.36 -8.92 4.67
C ASP A 43 5.91 -8.64 4.23
N SER A 44 5.11 -9.71 4.08
CA SER A 44 3.73 -9.62 3.57
C SER A 44 2.80 -8.89 4.52
N VAL A 45 2.92 -9.12 5.83
CA VAL A 45 2.11 -8.41 6.83
C VAL A 45 2.53 -6.95 6.91
N PHE A 46 3.82 -6.67 6.89
CA PHE A 46 4.34 -5.30 7.02
C PHE A 46 3.99 -4.44 5.79
N SER A 47 4.20 -4.94 4.57
CA SER A 47 3.82 -4.23 3.34
C SER A 47 2.32 -3.92 3.34
N ASN A 48 1.50 -4.91 3.67
CA ASN A 48 0.06 -4.81 3.59
C ASN A 48 -0.49 -3.89 4.68
N ALA A 49 0.03 -3.94 5.91
CA ALA A 49 -0.34 -3.00 6.96
C ALA A 49 0.01 -1.54 6.57
N LEU A 50 1.19 -1.33 6.03
CA LEU A 50 1.66 0.00 5.63
C LEU A 50 0.83 0.56 4.48
N LEU A 51 0.44 -0.29 3.51
CA LEU A 51 -0.32 0.14 2.35
C LEU A 51 -1.79 0.41 2.75
N ALA A 52 -2.32 -0.35 3.72
CA ALA A 52 -3.64 -0.10 4.28
C ALA A 52 -3.66 1.26 4.98
N GLY A 53 -2.63 1.56 5.77
CA GLY A 53 -2.41 2.87 6.37
C GLY A 53 -2.36 3.99 5.34
N ALA A 54 -1.57 3.83 4.27
CA ALA A 54 -1.48 4.82 3.19
C ALA A 54 -2.84 5.08 2.53
N SER A 55 -3.59 4.04 2.19
CA SER A 55 -4.92 4.18 1.59
C SER A 55 -5.94 4.86 2.52
N MET A 56 -5.90 4.58 3.83
CA MET A 56 -6.71 5.31 4.82
C MET A 56 -6.32 6.78 4.92
N LEU A 57 -5.03 7.08 4.87
CA LEU A 57 -4.49 8.44 4.91
C LEU A 57 -4.96 9.26 3.69
N VAL A 58 -4.95 8.65 2.51
CA VAL A 58 -5.53 9.25 1.28
C VAL A 58 -7.00 9.59 1.51
N ILE A 59 -7.82 8.59 1.87
CA ILE A 59 -9.27 8.78 2.04
C ILE A 59 -9.56 9.87 3.07
N ASN A 60 -8.82 9.90 4.17
CA ASN A 60 -8.97 10.91 5.21
C ASN A 60 -8.54 12.30 4.72
N SER A 61 -7.41 12.40 4.02
CA SER A 61 -6.90 13.67 3.50
C SER A 61 -7.86 14.31 2.50
N LEU A 62 -8.47 13.51 1.61
CA LEU A 62 -9.48 13.99 0.66
C LEU A 62 -10.82 14.34 1.31
N ALA A 63 -11.15 13.75 2.46
CA ALA A 63 -12.37 14.10 3.19
C ALA A 63 -12.30 15.52 3.80
N TYR A 64 -11.11 15.94 4.23
CA TYR A 64 -10.89 17.28 4.80
C TYR A 64 -10.44 18.32 3.75
N TYR A 65 -9.72 17.91 2.72
CA TYR A 65 -9.23 18.79 1.67
C TYR A 65 -9.95 18.52 0.35
N ARG A 66 -10.94 19.38 0.01
CA ARG A 66 -11.64 19.32 -1.28
C ARG A 66 -10.97 20.30 -2.25
N PRO A 67 -10.12 19.84 -3.20
CA PRO A 67 -9.38 20.75 -4.06
C PRO A 67 -10.32 21.51 -5.01
N GLU A 68 -10.26 22.85 -5.00
CA GLU A 68 -11.12 23.73 -5.82
C GLU A 68 -10.61 23.94 -7.25
N LYS A 69 -9.29 23.87 -7.51
CA LYS A 69 -8.67 24.10 -8.83
C LYS A 69 -7.59 23.04 -9.15
N ARG A 70 -7.50 22.59 -10.42
CA ARG A 70 -6.59 21.51 -10.93
C ARG A 70 -6.61 20.20 -10.12
N LYS A 71 -7.82 19.67 -9.88
CA LYS A 71 -8.09 18.48 -9.04
C LYS A 71 -7.22 17.25 -9.36
N TYR A 72 -7.07 16.90 -10.64
CA TYR A 72 -6.39 15.66 -11.04
C TYR A 72 -4.86 15.70 -10.87
N LEU A 73 -4.22 16.82 -11.19
CA LEU A 73 -2.75 16.96 -11.06
C LEU A 73 -2.33 16.98 -9.60
N TYR A 74 -3.11 17.65 -8.74
CA TYR A 74 -2.86 17.64 -7.30
C TYR A 74 -3.02 16.23 -6.71
N LEU A 75 -4.04 15.48 -7.15
CA LEU A 75 -4.24 14.08 -6.76
C LEU A 75 -3.05 13.21 -7.16
N LEU A 76 -2.61 13.34 -8.41
CA LEU A 76 -1.50 12.56 -8.96
C LEU A 76 -0.22 12.81 -8.15
N ALA A 77 0.08 14.08 -7.86
CA ALA A 77 1.22 14.46 -7.03
C ALA A 77 1.08 13.94 -5.58
N TRP A 78 -0.12 13.93 -5.02
CA TRP A 78 -0.35 13.40 -3.68
C TRP A 78 -0.14 11.88 -3.63
N CYS A 79 -0.68 11.14 -4.60
CA CYS A 79 -0.48 9.70 -4.72
C CYS A 79 0.99 9.34 -4.97
N SER A 80 1.71 10.11 -5.77
CA SER A 80 3.14 9.86 -6.02
C SER A 80 3.96 10.06 -4.75
N VAL A 81 3.75 11.16 -4.03
CA VAL A 81 4.42 11.42 -2.75
C VAL A 81 4.13 10.32 -1.75
N LEU A 82 2.87 9.89 -1.63
CA LEU A 82 2.49 8.86 -0.67
C LEU A 82 3.04 7.48 -1.04
N SER A 83 3.07 7.12 -2.33
CA SER A 83 3.69 5.88 -2.81
C SER A 83 5.20 5.87 -2.56
N ILE A 84 5.90 6.97 -2.84
CA ILE A 84 7.33 7.11 -2.55
C ILE A 84 7.59 7.00 -1.04
N LEU A 85 6.78 7.66 -0.23
CA LEU A 85 6.87 7.60 1.24
C LEU A 85 6.64 6.17 1.74
N TRP A 86 5.68 5.46 1.17
CA TRP A 86 5.42 4.06 1.50
C TRP A 86 6.63 3.16 1.17
N VAL A 87 7.18 3.28 -0.05
CA VAL A 87 8.32 2.49 -0.52
C VAL A 87 9.58 2.76 0.32
N THR A 88 9.82 4.02 0.68
CA THR A 88 10.98 4.39 1.51
C THR A 88 10.87 3.81 2.91
N ILE A 89 9.73 3.97 3.59
CA ILE A 89 9.50 3.37 4.91
C ILE A 89 9.63 1.85 4.84
N PHE A 90 9.05 1.23 3.82
CA PHE A 90 9.12 -0.22 3.62
C PHE A 90 10.57 -0.70 3.45
N ARG A 91 11.34 -0.03 2.58
CA ARG A 91 12.76 -0.35 2.34
C ARG A 91 13.56 -0.25 3.62
N TYR A 92 13.47 0.87 4.34
CA TYR A 92 14.25 1.06 5.57
C TYR A 92 13.85 0.08 6.67
N GLY A 93 12.56 -0.22 6.82
CA GLY A 93 12.07 -1.22 7.76
C GLY A 93 12.64 -2.61 7.47
N MET A 94 12.58 -3.06 6.22
CA MET A 94 13.09 -4.38 5.84
C MET A 94 14.62 -4.46 5.88
N LEU A 95 15.32 -3.39 5.48
CA LEU A 95 16.77 -3.33 5.57
C LEU A 95 17.24 -3.50 7.03
N SER A 96 16.61 -2.76 7.96
CA SER A 96 16.94 -2.84 9.38
C SER A 96 16.71 -4.22 10.00
N VAL A 97 15.69 -4.96 9.56
CA VAL A 97 15.32 -6.26 10.14
C VAL A 97 16.09 -7.43 9.51
N PHE A 98 16.45 -7.34 8.22
CA PHE A 98 16.97 -8.48 7.45
C PHE A 98 18.33 -8.25 6.78
N HIS A 99 19.17 -7.35 7.30
CA HIS A 99 20.54 -7.07 6.82
C HIS A 99 21.44 -8.31 6.59
N GLY A 100 21.13 -9.46 7.21
CA GLY A 100 21.95 -10.67 7.13
C GLY A 100 21.68 -11.60 5.94
N ASN A 101 20.62 -11.40 5.15
CA ASN A 101 20.25 -12.34 4.07
C ASN A 101 20.41 -11.72 2.67
N THR A 102 21.54 -12.03 2.01
CA THR A 102 21.90 -11.49 0.70
C THR A 102 20.92 -11.88 -0.42
N ALA A 103 20.32 -13.06 -0.35
CA ALA A 103 19.32 -13.52 -1.32
C ALA A 103 18.03 -12.67 -1.24
N TYR A 104 17.59 -12.36 -0.01
CA TYR A 104 16.43 -11.50 0.21
C TYR A 104 16.69 -10.04 -0.21
N MET A 105 17.89 -9.52 0.03
CA MET A 105 18.24 -8.15 -0.40
C MET A 105 18.22 -7.98 -1.92
N ASN A 106 18.73 -8.96 -2.67
CA ASN A 106 18.71 -8.92 -4.14
C ASN A 106 17.27 -8.99 -4.68
N PHE A 107 16.43 -9.84 -4.08
CA PHE A 107 15.00 -9.88 -4.39
C PHE A 107 14.29 -8.56 -4.09
N LEU A 108 14.61 -7.93 -2.95
CA LEU A 108 14.03 -6.67 -2.52
C LEU A 108 14.34 -5.55 -3.52
N ASP A 109 15.60 -5.43 -3.94
CA ASP A 109 16.04 -4.39 -4.89
C ASP A 109 15.35 -4.56 -6.26
N LYS A 110 15.26 -5.80 -6.77
CA LYS A 110 14.57 -6.09 -8.04
C LYS A 110 13.06 -5.84 -7.98
N SER A 111 12.45 -6.13 -6.83
CA SER A 111 11.00 -6.03 -6.67
C SER A 111 10.51 -4.63 -6.29
N MET A 112 11.41 -3.72 -5.88
CA MET A 112 11.04 -2.39 -5.39
C MET A 112 10.32 -1.54 -6.44
N ALA A 113 10.74 -1.58 -7.70
CA ALA A 113 10.09 -0.83 -8.78
C ALA A 113 8.63 -1.28 -8.97
N ILE A 114 8.42 -2.60 -9.07
CA ILE A 114 7.09 -3.20 -9.22
C ILE A 114 6.19 -2.85 -8.03
N ARG A 115 6.74 -2.90 -6.79
CA ARG A 115 5.98 -2.54 -5.58
C ARG A 115 5.58 -1.06 -5.56
N LEU A 116 6.42 -0.16 -6.08
CA LEU A 116 6.11 1.26 -6.22
C LEU A 116 4.94 1.49 -7.18
N ASP A 117 4.96 0.82 -8.34
CA ASP A 117 3.91 0.94 -9.35
C ASP A 117 2.56 0.46 -8.81
N ILE A 118 2.55 -0.69 -8.12
CA ILE A 118 1.35 -1.24 -7.48
C ILE A 118 0.83 -0.29 -6.40
N ALA A 119 1.71 0.22 -5.53
CA ALA A 119 1.31 1.14 -4.47
C ALA A 119 0.74 2.46 -5.04
N PHE A 120 1.35 2.97 -6.11
CA PHE A 120 0.87 4.15 -6.82
C PHE A 120 -0.51 3.91 -7.46
N LEU A 121 -0.70 2.76 -8.12
CA LEU A 121 -1.97 2.41 -8.75
C LEU A 121 -3.09 2.26 -7.72
N ILE A 122 -2.84 1.54 -6.61
CA ILE A 122 -3.84 1.32 -5.56
C ILE A 122 -4.23 2.64 -4.89
N THR A 123 -3.27 3.48 -4.54
CA THR A 123 -3.54 4.80 -3.96
C THR A 123 -4.23 5.74 -4.94
N GLY A 124 -3.90 5.68 -6.23
CA GLY A 124 -4.59 6.40 -7.30
C GLY A 124 -6.06 5.99 -7.44
N CYS A 125 -6.33 4.69 -7.56
CA CYS A 125 -7.69 4.15 -7.64
C CYS A 125 -8.52 4.49 -6.40
N ALA A 126 -7.93 4.40 -5.20
CA ALA A 126 -8.60 4.79 -3.95
C ALA A 126 -8.95 6.28 -3.94
N SER A 127 -8.05 7.14 -4.41
CA SER A 127 -8.27 8.59 -4.49
C SER A 127 -9.40 8.96 -5.44
N ILE A 128 -9.43 8.35 -6.63
CA ILE A 128 -10.48 8.60 -7.64
C ILE A 128 -11.84 8.15 -7.10
N THR A 129 -11.89 6.96 -6.48
CA THR A 129 -13.13 6.42 -5.89
C THR A 129 -13.65 7.33 -4.77
N SER A 130 -12.75 7.90 -3.97
CA SER A 130 -13.11 8.86 -2.92
C SER A 130 -13.60 10.21 -3.43
N MET A 131 -13.28 10.60 -4.68
CA MET A 131 -13.79 11.84 -5.29
C MET A 131 -15.14 11.65 -5.98
N LEU A 132 -15.42 10.43 -6.46
CA LEU A 132 -16.66 10.10 -7.16
C LEU A 132 -17.87 10.06 -6.20
N TRP A 133 -17.61 9.87 -4.91
CA TRP A 133 -18.60 9.73 -3.82
C TRP A 133 -18.65 10.98 -2.92
#